data_AF-A0A355GSB6-F1
#
_entry.id   AF-A0A355GSB6-F1
#
_cell.length_a   1.000
_cell.length_b   1.000
_cell.length_c   1.000
_cell.angle_alpha   90.00
_cell.angle_beta   90.00
_cell.angle_gamma   90.00
#
_symmetry.space_group_name_H-M   'P 1'
#
loop_
_entity.id
_entity.type
_entity.pdbx_description
1 polymer ?
#
loop_
_entity_poly.entity_id
_entity_poly.type
_entity_poly.pdbx_seq_one_letter_code
_entity_poly.pdbx_strand_id
1 'polypeptide(L)'
;MSGDDVPETAGWAPGSSASPEPIVTAAPSKTNFVMNSKPVSVTAAYTIDGTNYLQLRAIATMLSGTVAQFDVGWDGQYAIIEPGKPYSGAVTETKLENTTDVRQSGTKFKMNGEVFTFADARLIDGDTNYLQLREFAQKLSGTASQFNVYWDGAAGQAVIQPGVAYTGSAS
;
A
#
# COMPACT_ATOMS: atom_id res chain seq x y z
N MET A 1 -13.35 74.12 11.95
CA MET A 1 -13.59 72.99 11.04
C MET A 1 -12.58 71.93 11.41
N SER A 2 -13.06 70.85 12.04
CA SER A 2 -12.26 69.71 12.47
C SER A 2 -11.69 68.97 11.26
N GLY A 3 -10.44 68.54 11.38
CA GLY A 3 -9.81 67.62 10.44
C GLY A 3 -9.20 66.48 11.22
N ASP A 4 -10.02 65.46 11.47
CA ASP A 4 -9.64 64.11 11.91
C ASP A 4 -10.41 63.15 10.99
N ASP A 5 -9.70 62.40 10.14
CA ASP A 5 -10.18 61.25 9.35
C ASP A 5 -8.99 60.80 8.46
N VAL A 6 -8.54 59.55 8.26
CA VAL A 6 -8.64 58.18 8.83
C VAL A 6 -7.42 57.45 8.23
N PRO A 7 -6.81 56.44 8.86
CA PRO A 7 -5.83 55.58 8.19
C PRO A 7 -6.54 54.53 7.32
N GLU A 8 -6.29 54.51 6.00
CA GLU A 8 -6.81 53.46 5.11
C GLU A 8 -5.75 52.36 4.88
N THR A 9 -5.90 51.33 5.71
CA THR A 9 -5.76 49.89 5.46
C THR A 9 -4.75 49.36 4.43
N ALA A 10 -3.84 48.53 4.97
CA ALA A 10 -2.97 47.62 4.24
C ALA A 10 -3.73 46.69 3.30
N GLY A 11 -3.16 46.48 2.12
CA GLY A 11 -3.72 45.73 1.01
C GLY A 11 -4.12 44.29 1.36
N TRP A 12 -5.35 43.96 0.99
CA TRP A 12 -5.80 42.58 0.81
C TRP A 12 -5.21 42.04 -0.50
N ALA A 13 -4.32 41.04 -0.40
CA ALA A 13 -3.99 40.15 -1.51
C ALA A 13 -4.57 38.75 -1.22
N PRO A 14 -5.13 38.08 -2.24
CA PRO A 14 -6.21 37.11 -2.10
C PRO A 14 -5.76 35.75 -1.55
N GLY A 15 -6.69 35.10 -0.87
CA GLY A 15 -6.57 33.72 -0.38
C GLY A 15 -6.07 32.76 -1.46
N SER A 16 -5.13 31.92 -1.04
CA SER A 16 -4.57 30.82 -1.80
C SER A 16 -5.66 30.01 -2.50
N SER A 17 -5.71 30.09 -3.83
CA SER A 17 -6.48 29.17 -4.65
C SER A 17 -5.74 27.84 -4.65
N ALA A 18 -6.06 26.98 -3.68
CA ALA A 18 -5.64 25.59 -3.73
C ALA A 18 -6.41 24.94 -4.88
N SER A 19 -5.69 24.60 -5.96
CA SER A 19 -6.21 23.72 -7.01
C SER A 19 -6.69 22.42 -6.34
N PRO A 20 -7.88 21.89 -6.68
CA PRO A 20 -8.30 20.61 -6.13
C PRO A 20 -7.24 19.56 -6.47
N GLU A 21 -6.83 18.79 -5.47
CA GLU A 21 -5.98 17.62 -5.73
C GLU A 21 -6.71 16.67 -6.68
N PRO A 22 -6.00 16.04 -7.63
CA PRO A 22 -6.63 15.10 -8.55
C PRO A 22 -7.33 14.00 -7.75
N ILE A 23 -8.62 13.79 -8.02
CA ILE A 23 -9.40 12.72 -7.39
C ILE A 23 -8.89 11.39 -7.93
N VAL A 24 -8.30 10.59 -7.06
CA VAL A 24 -7.85 9.22 -7.36
C VAL A 24 -9.01 8.25 -7.13
N THR A 25 -9.21 7.32 -8.05
CA THR A 25 -10.22 6.25 -7.91
C THR A 25 -9.52 4.90 -7.77
N ALA A 26 -9.89 4.15 -6.74
CA ALA A 26 -9.48 2.76 -6.58
C ALA A 26 -10.60 1.85 -7.11
N ALA A 27 -10.23 0.91 -7.99
CA ALA A 27 -11.13 -0.11 -8.52
C ALA A 27 -10.69 -1.50 -8.06
N PRO A 28 -11.60 -2.42 -7.69
CA PRO A 28 -11.22 -3.79 -7.32
C PRO A 28 -10.31 -4.40 -8.39
N SER A 29 -9.19 -4.98 -7.96
CA SER A 29 -8.18 -5.49 -8.88
C SER A 29 -8.73 -6.67 -9.68
N LYS A 30 -8.50 -6.63 -11.00
CA LYS A 30 -8.76 -7.75 -11.92
C LYS A 30 -7.48 -8.49 -12.30
N THR A 31 -6.38 -8.21 -11.59
CA THR A 31 -5.09 -8.82 -11.85
C THR A 31 -5.15 -10.32 -11.54
N ASN A 32 -4.72 -11.13 -12.50
CA ASN A 32 -4.45 -12.54 -12.25
C ASN A 32 -3.14 -12.65 -11.47
N PHE A 33 -3.20 -13.04 -10.20
CA PHE A 33 -2.02 -13.32 -9.40
C PHE A 33 -1.67 -14.80 -9.49
N VAL A 34 -0.41 -15.08 -9.75
CA VAL A 34 0.13 -16.44 -9.85
C VAL A 34 1.33 -16.57 -8.92
N MET A 35 1.35 -17.64 -8.14
CA MET A 35 2.44 -17.96 -7.24
C MET A 35 2.89 -19.39 -7.50
N ASN A 36 4.19 -19.59 -7.75
CA ASN A 36 4.75 -20.90 -8.11
C ASN A 36 3.95 -21.58 -9.25
N SER A 37 3.65 -20.82 -10.30
CA SER A 37 2.87 -21.24 -11.48
C SER A 37 1.43 -21.69 -11.20
N LYS A 38 0.88 -21.40 -10.02
CA LYS A 38 -0.52 -21.67 -9.66
C LYS A 38 -1.28 -20.37 -9.41
N PRO A 39 -2.54 -20.24 -9.87
CA PRO A 39 -3.38 -19.11 -9.51
C PRO A 39 -3.54 -18.99 -7.99
N VAL A 40 -3.53 -17.76 -7.49
CA VAL A 40 -3.73 -17.45 -6.08
C VAL A 40 -4.76 -16.33 -5.96
N SER A 41 -5.74 -16.53 -5.09
CA SER A 41 -6.77 -15.53 -4.80
C SER A 41 -6.25 -14.52 -3.78
N VAL A 42 -6.47 -13.24 -4.06
CA VAL A 42 -6.19 -12.14 -3.12
C VAL A 42 -7.51 -11.54 -2.67
N THR A 43 -7.76 -11.53 -1.37
CA THR A 43 -9.04 -11.14 -0.78
C THR A 43 -9.28 -9.62 -0.76
N ALA A 44 -8.21 -8.82 -0.78
CA ALA A 44 -8.28 -7.36 -0.74
C ALA A 44 -7.18 -6.74 -1.61
N ALA A 45 -7.53 -6.43 -2.85
CA ALA A 45 -6.64 -5.82 -3.83
C ALA A 45 -7.39 -4.77 -4.67
N TYR A 46 -6.78 -3.60 -4.81
CA TYR A 46 -7.24 -2.53 -5.67
C TYR A 46 -6.23 -2.27 -6.79
N THR A 47 -6.71 -1.68 -7.88
CA THR A 47 -5.89 -1.05 -8.91
C THR A 47 -6.17 0.44 -8.92
N ILE A 48 -5.10 1.24 -8.88
CA ILE A 48 -5.12 2.69 -9.07
C ILE A 48 -4.14 2.97 -10.21
N ASP A 49 -4.60 3.60 -11.29
CA ASP A 49 -3.79 3.93 -12.48
C ASP A 49 -2.92 2.76 -13.00
N GLY A 50 -3.49 1.55 -13.02
CA GLY A 50 -2.80 0.33 -13.47
C GLY A 50 -1.82 -0.29 -12.45
N THR A 51 -1.64 0.33 -11.29
CA THR A 51 -0.78 -0.17 -10.21
C THR A 51 -1.58 -1.00 -9.20
N ASN A 52 -1.06 -2.15 -8.79
CA ASN A 52 -1.69 -3.02 -7.80
C ASN A 52 -1.34 -2.62 -6.36
N TYR A 53 -2.38 -2.35 -5.56
CA TYR A 53 -2.30 -2.09 -4.13
C TYR A 53 -3.04 -3.19 -3.38
N LEU A 54 -2.34 -3.90 -2.50
CA LEU A 54 -2.92 -5.01 -1.75
C LEU A 54 -2.93 -4.65 -0.27
N GLN A 55 -4.00 -5.03 0.42
CA GLN A 55 -4.06 -4.85 1.87
C GLN A 55 -2.93 -5.66 2.52
N LEU A 56 -2.22 -5.08 3.48
CA LEU A 56 -1.06 -5.72 4.12
C LEU A 56 -1.39 -7.12 4.68
N ARG A 57 -2.56 -7.29 5.30
CA ARG A 57 -3.01 -8.59 5.84
C ARG A 57 -3.42 -9.58 4.75
N ALA A 58 -3.91 -9.10 3.61
CA ALA A 58 -4.17 -9.95 2.45
C ALA A 58 -2.85 -10.46 1.84
N ILE A 59 -1.79 -9.64 1.81
CA ILE A 59 -0.45 -10.09 1.39
C ILE A 59 0.08 -11.17 2.36
N ALA A 60 -0.04 -10.96 3.67
CA ALA A 60 0.39 -11.93 4.69
C ALA A 60 -0.34 -13.28 4.54
N THR A 61 -1.65 -13.23 4.29
CA THR A 61 -2.48 -14.41 4.03
C THR A 61 -2.05 -15.12 2.75
N MET A 62 -1.84 -14.36 1.67
CA MET A 62 -1.42 -14.86 0.36
C MET A 62 -0.07 -15.60 0.43
N LEU A 63 0.88 -15.11 1.24
CA LEU A 63 2.20 -15.73 1.42
C LEU A 63 2.27 -16.76 2.56
N SER A 64 1.19 -16.92 3.33
CA SER A 64 1.15 -17.84 4.48
C SER A 64 1.40 -19.28 4.04
N GLY A 65 2.22 -20.02 4.81
CA GLY A 65 2.64 -21.38 4.47
C GLY A 65 3.73 -21.47 3.39
N THR A 66 4.16 -20.35 2.80
CA THR A 66 5.34 -20.29 1.93
C THR A 66 6.59 -19.91 2.71
N VAL A 67 7.76 -20.03 2.08
CA VAL A 67 9.02 -19.50 2.65
C VAL A 67 9.00 -17.98 2.82
N ALA A 68 8.13 -17.27 2.09
CA ALA A 68 7.98 -15.82 2.19
C ALA A 68 6.93 -15.36 3.22
N GLN A 69 6.42 -16.27 4.06
CA GLN A 69 5.45 -15.92 5.10
C GLN A 69 5.99 -14.86 6.07
N PHE A 70 5.11 -14.02 6.58
CA PHE A 70 5.42 -13.03 7.62
C PHE A 70 4.16 -12.79 8.47
N ASP A 71 4.36 -12.33 9.70
CA ASP A 71 3.25 -11.92 10.57
C ASP A 71 3.07 -10.40 10.58
N VAL A 72 1.86 -9.96 10.90
CA VAL A 72 1.48 -8.55 10.98
C VAL A 72 0.83 -8.25 12.32
N GLY A 73 1.45 -7.35 13.08
CA GLY A 73 0.99 -6.91 14.40
C GLY A 73 0.87 -5.40 14.53
N TRP A 74 0.45 -4.97 15.72
CA TRP A 74 0.43 -3.57 16.14
C TRP A 74 1.02 -3.50 17.56
N ASP A 75 2.02 -2.65 17.79
CA ASP A 75 2.66 -2.50 19.10
C ASP A 75 2.15 -1.29 19.90
N GLY A 76 1.09 -0.63 19.42
CA GLY A 76 0.59 0.63 19.99
C GLY A 76 1.08 1.87 19.25
N GLN A 77 2.17 1.76 18.48
CA GLN A 77 2.81 2.89 17.79
C GLN A 77 3.11 2.60 16.31
N TYR A 78 3.47 1.37 15.99
CA TYR A 78 3.93 0.92 14.68
C TYR A 78 3.15 -0.31 14.22
N ALA A 79 2.90 -0.38 12.91
CA ALA A 79 2.52 -1.62 12.26
C ALA A 79 3.76 -2.52 12.18
N ILE A 80 3.73 -3.65 12.87
CA ILE A 80 4.86 -4.56 12.97
C ILE A 80 4.78 -5.58 11.84
N ILE A 81 5.89 -5.74 11.12
CA ILE A 81 6.07 -6.79 10.11
C ILE A 81 7.19 -7.71 10.62
N GLU A 82 6.89 -9.01 10.75
CA GLU A 82 7.82 -10.01 11.27
C GLU A 82 8.14 -11.05 10.17
N PRO A 83 9.23 -10.85 9.40
CA PRO A 83 9.64 -11.82 8.39
C PRO A 83 9.91 -13.22 8.98
N GLY A 84 9.50 -14.25 8.25
CA GLY A 84 9.67 -15.66 8.59
C GLY A 84 8.66 -16.19 9.60
N LYS A 85 7.88 -15.32 10.24
CA LYS A 85 6.87 -15.72 11.23
C LYS A 85 5.55 -16.08 10.52
N PRO A 86 4.89 -17.19 10.87
CA PRO A 86 3.58 -17.51 10.33
C PRO A 86 2.54 -16.43 10.66
N TYR A 87 1.71 -16.08 9.68
CA TYR A 87 0.64 -15.11 9.89
C TYR A 87 -0.38 -15.64 10.90
N SER A 88 -0.64 -14.87 11.96
CA SER A 88 -1.51 -15.26 13.08
C SER A 88 -2.82 -14.46 13.17
N GLY A 89 -2.95 -13.41 12.36
CA GLY A 89 -4.12 -12.53 12.36
C GLY A 89 -5.34 -13.12 11.67
N ALA A 90 -6.52 -12.55 11.99
CA ALA A 90 -7.74 -12.83 11.25
C ALA A 90 -7.71 -12.17 9.86
N VAL A 91 -8.41 -12.79 8.91
CA VAL A 91 -8.75 -12.19 7.61
C VAL A 91 -10.11 -11.55 7.75
N THR A 92 -10.18 -10.23 7.63
CA THR A 92 -11.47 -9.55 7.49
C THR A 92 -11.85 -9.63 6.02
N GLU A 93 -12.97 -10.31 5.72
CA GLU A 93 -13.54 -10.24 4.38
C GLU A 93 -13.88 -8.78 4.06
N THR A 94 -13.29 -8.27 2.98
CA THR A 94 -13.53 -6.91 2.52
C THR A 94 -14.38 -7.00 1.26
N LYS A 95 -15.59 -6.44 1.31
CA LYS A 95 -16.42 -6.30 0.10
C LYS A 95 -15.87 -5.14 -0.72
N LEU A 96 -15.12 -5.45 -1.77
CA LEU A 96 -14.47 -4.45 -2.61
C LEU A 96 -15.48 -3.81 -3.58
N GLU A 97 -15.46 -2.48 -3.67
CA GLU A 97 -16.24 -1.68 -4.62
C GLU A 97 -15.36 -0.55 -5.16
N ASN A 98 -15.76 0.07 -6.28
CA ASN A 98 -15.08 1.29 -6.71
C ASN A 98 -15.25 2.39 -5.67
N THR A 99 -14.16 3.07 -5.31
CA THR A 99 -14.18 4.14 -4.30
C THR A 99 -13.26 5.29 -4.66
N THR A 100 -13.61 6.49 -4.18
CA THR A 100 -12.75 7.67 -4.16
C THR A 100 -12.26 7.99 -2.75
N ASP A 101 -12.61 7.20 -1.73
CA ASP A 101 -11.98 7.26 -0.41
C ASP A 101 -10.59 6.61 -0.49
N VAL A 102 -9.65 7.36 -1.04
CA VAL A 102 -8.25 6.99 -1.19
C VAL A 102 -7.42 8.07 -0.52
N ARG A 103 -6.78 7.73 0.59
CA ARG A 103 -5.96 8.66 1.40
C ARG A 103 -4.54 8.16 1.49
N GLN A 104 -3.56 9.06 1.53
CA GLN A 104 -2.20 8.66 1.87
C GLN A 104 -2.16 8.17 3.33
N SER A 105 -1.50 7.04 3.56
CA SER A 105 -1.33 6.50 4.89
C SER A 105 -0.14 7.16 5.59
N GLY A 106 -0.39 7.70 6.78
CA GLY A 106 0.67 8.15 7.70
C GLY A 106 1.25 7.03 8.57
N THR A 107 0.89 5.76 8.30
CA THR A 107 1.30 4.62 9.13
C THR A 107 2.82 4.48 9.15
N LYS A 108 3.39 4.40 10.35
CA LYS A 108 4.78 4.01 10.55
C LYS A 108 4.86 2.50 10.74
N PHE A 109 5.77 1.87 10.01
CA PHE A 109 6.00 0.44 10.05
C PHE A 109 7.30 0.15 10.79
N LYS A 110 7.40 -1.04 11.39
CA LYS A 110 8.63 -1.51 12.01
C LYS A 110 8.92 -2.94 11.61
N MET A 111 10.15 -3.20 11.21
CA MET A 111 10.65 -4.50 10.79
C MET A 111 12.11 -4.63 11.20
N ASN A 112 12.51 -5.76 11.80
CA ASN A 112 13.89 -6.00 12.25
C ASN A 112 14.48 -4.87 13.11
N GLY A 113 13.63 -4.20 13.90
CA GLY A 113 14.02 -3.07 14.76
C GLY A 113 14.10 -1.70 14.07
N GLU A 114 14.02 -1.66 12.74
CA GLU A 114 14.02 -0.41 11.95
C GLU A 114 12.60 0.11 11.78
N VAL A 115 12.42 1.43 11.94
CA VAL A 115 11.15 2.14 11.69
C VAL A 115 11.21 2.83 10.34
N PHE A 116 10.17 2.68 9.52
CA PHE A 116 10.09 3.24 8.17
C PHE A 116 8.65 3.53 7.74
N THR A 117 8.51 4.15 6.57
CA THR A 117 7.23 4.36 5.88
C THR A 117 7.35 3.81 4.46
N PHE A 118 6.24 3.33 3.90
CA PHE A 118 6.15 3.14 2.45
C PHE A 118 5.80 4.48 1.81
N ALA A 119 6.44 4.80 0.69
CA ALA A 119 6.27 6.06 -0.02
C ALA A 119 4.82 6.24 -0.49
N ASP A 120 4.17 5.14 -0.89
CA ASP A 120 2.85 5.16 -1.49
C ASP A 120 1.85 4.24 -0.76
N ALA A 121 2.00 4.08 0.55
CA ALA A 121 0.96 3.43 1.35
C ALA A 121 -0.34 4.23 1.30
N ARG A 122 -1.46 3.54 1.09
CA ARG A 122 -2.80 4.12 1.01
C ARG A 122 -3.73 3.53 2.07
N LEU A 123 -4.67 4.35 2.53
CA LEU A 123 -5.90 3.91 3.16
C LEU A 123 -6.98 3.96 2.09
N ILE A 124 -7.64 2.82 1.83
CA ILE A 124 -8.64 2.69 0.77
C ILE A 124 -9.92 2.11 1.37
N ASP A 125 -11.04 2.84 1.22
CA ASP A 125 -12.35 2.46 1.74
C ASP A 125 -12.33 2.12 3.25
N GLY A 126 -11.91 3.09 4.07
CA GLY A 126 -11.65 2.92 5.50
C GLY A 126 -10.15 2.99 5.88
N ASP A 127 -9.78 2.44 7.04
CA ASP A 127 -8.51 2.71 7.72
C ASP A 127 -7.47 1.58 7.64
N THR A 128 -7.58 0.70 6.64
CA THR A 128 -6.60 -0.40 6.45
C THR A 128 -5.51 -0.01 5.46
N ASN A 129 -4.27 -0.47 5.72
CA ASN A 129 -3.13 -0.17 4.87
C ASN A 129 -3.12 -1.05 3.61
N TYR A 130 -3.16 -0.40 2.45
CA TYR A 130 -2.90 -0.97 1.14
C TYR A 130 -1.53 -0.51 0.65
N LEU A 131 -0.71 -1.46 0.20
CA LEU A 131 0.66 -1.23 -0.21
C LEU A 131 0.85 -1.61 -1.67
N GLN A 132 1.68 -0.86 -2.40
CA GLN A 132 2.12 -1.27 -3.71
C GLN A 132 2.92 -2.57 -3.59
N LEU A 133 2.48 -3.63 -4.27
CA LEU A 133 3.06 -4.97 -4.07
C LEU A 133 4.56 -5.03 -4.41
N ARG A 134 5.00 -4.25 -5.41
CA ARG A 134 6.41 -4.15 -5.80
C ARG A 134 7.27 -3.45 -4.76
N GLU A 135 6.78 -2.34 -4.20
CA GLU A 135 7.47 -1.63 -3.11
C GLU A 135 7.60 -2.52 -1.86
N PHE A 136 6.54 -3.26 -1.54
CA PHE A 136 6.57 -4.22 -0.43
C PHE A 136 7.62 -5.33 -0.65
N ALA A 137 7.67 -5.91 -1.84
CA ALA A 137 8.67 -6.91 -2.22
C ALA A 137 10.10 -6.36 -2.14
N GLN A 138 10.32 -5.12 -2.61
CA GLN A 138 11.61 -4.41 -2.48
C GLN A 138 12.01 -4.28 -1.02
N LYS A 139 11.10 -3.84 -0.14
CA LYS A 139 11.40 -3.65 1.28
C LYS A 139 11.73 -4.97 2.00
N LEU A 140 11.15 -6.09 1.57
CA LEU A 140 11.43 -7.43 2.13
C LEU A 140 12.68 -8.10 1.54
N SER A 141 13.29 -7.54 0.49
CA SER A 141 14.48 -8.12 -0.13
C SER A 141 15.63 -8.25 0.88
N GLY A 142 16.26 -9.42 0.92
CA GLY A 142 17.30 -9.75 1.91
C GLY A 142 16.79 -10.19 3.29
N THR A 143 15.47 -10.18 3.53
CA THR A 143 14.88 -10.75 4.75
C THR A 143 14.51 -12.24 4.56
N ALA A 144 14.13 -12.91 5.65
CA ALA A 144 13.59 -14.27 5.61
C ALA A 144 12.30 -14.39 4.77
N SER A 145 11.60 -13.28 4.52
CA SER A 145 10.35 -13.23 3.76
C SER A 145 10.49 -12.62 2.37
N GLN A 146 11.70 -12.57 1.83
CA GLN A 146 11.91 -12.04 0.48
C GLN A 146 11.08 -12.81 -0.55
N PHE A 147 10.57 -12.08 -1.52
CA PHE A 147 9.94 -12.66 -2.71
C PHE A 147 10.15 -11.71 -3.88
N ASN A 148 10.15 -12.29 -5.08
CA ASN A 148 10.16 -11.51 -6.30
C ASN A 148 8.74 -11.36 -6.81
N VAL A 149 8.46 -10.24 -7.48
CA VAL A 149 7.19 -10.01 -8.16
C VAL A 149 7.44 -9.28 -9.47
N TYR A 150 6.85 -9.78 -10.55
CA TYR A 150 6.96 -9.18 -11.87
C TYR A 150 5.67 -9.33 -12.67
N TRP A 151 5.59 -8.58 -13.77
CA TRP A 151 4.46 -8.65 -14.70
C TRP A 151 4.87 -9.52 -15.87
N ASP A 152 4.16 -10.62 -16.08
CA ASP A 152 4.24 -11.41 -17.30
C ASP A 152 3.25 -10.81 -18.31
N GLY A 153 3.79 -9.99 -19.22
CA GLY A 153 2.99 -9.29 -20.22
C GLY A 153 2.40 -10.20 -21.29
N ALA A 154 3.00 -11.37 -21.54
CA ALA A 154 2.48 -12.32 -22.52
C ALA A 154 1.23 -13.04 -21.98
N ALA A 155 1.24 -13.40 -20.69
CA ALA A 155 0.12 -14.07 -20.04
C ALA A 155 -0.86 -13.12 -19.31
N GLY A 156 -0.52 -11.83 -19.17
CA GLY A 156 -1.37 -10.84 -18.51
C GLY A 156 -1.55 -11.10 -17.02
N GLN A 157 -0.47 -11.45 -16.32
CA GLN A 157 -0.51 -11.89 -14.92
C GLN A 157 0.65 -11.32 -14.08
N ALA A 158 0.38 -11.10 -12.79
CA ALA A 158 1.39 -10.80 -11.81
C ALA A 158 1.96 -12.11 -11.24
N VAL A 159 3.24 -12.36 -11.47
CA VAL A 159 3.93 -13.57 -10.99
C VAL A 159 4.66 -13.25 -9.70
N ILE A 160 4.43 -14.07 -8.68
CA ILE A 160 5.02 -13.98 -7.34
C ILE A 160 5.89 -15.22 -7.10
N GLN A 161 7.12 -15.00 -6.64
CA GLN A 161 8.09 -16.06 -6.40
C GLN A 161 8.64 -15.96 -4.97
N PRO A 162 8.02 -16.67 -4.00
CA PRO A 162 8.50 -16.75 -2.64
C PRO A 162 9.95 -17.23 -2.56
N GLY A 163 10.78 -16.59 -1.73
CA GLY A 163 12.18 -16.96 -1.51
C GLY A 163 13.16 -16.43 -2.55
N VAL A 164 12.68 -15.80 -3.63
CA VAL A 164 13.54 -15.14 -4.63
C VAL A 164 13.69 -13.67 -4.26
N ALA A 165 14.90 -13.12 -4.32
CA ALA A 165 15.11 -11.69 -4.08
C ALA A 165 14.39 -10.83 -5.12
N TYR A 166 13.88 -9.68 -4.72
CA TYR A 166 13.19 -8.80 -5.66
C TYR A 166 14.16 -8.27 -6.73
N THR A 167 13.83 -8.54 -8.00
CA THR A 167 14.46 -7.93 -9.18
C THR A 167 13.45 -7.22 -10.07
N GLY A 168 12.15 -7.47 -9.85
CA GLY A 168 11.06 -6.90 -10.65
C GLY A 168 10.89 -7.56 -12.02
N SER A 169 11.71 -8.58 -12.34
CA SER A 169 11.77 -9.30 -13.61
C SER A 169 11.73 -10.81 -13.38
N ALA A 170 11.43 -11.59 -14.42
CA ALA A 170 11.58 -13.04 -14.35
C ALA A 170 13.04 -13.40 -13.98
N SER A 171 13.20 -14.38 -13.09
CA SER A 171 14.50 -14.93 -12.67
C SER A 171 14.89 -16.14 -13.51
#